data_AF-A0A7X8BJ28-F1
#
_entry.id   AF-A0A7X8BJ28-F1
#
_cell.length_a   1.000
_cell.length_b   1.000
_cell.length_c   1.000
_cell.angle_alpha   90.00
_cell.angle_beta   90.00
_cell.angle_gamma   90.00
#
_symmetry.space_group_name_H-M   'P 1'
#
loop_
_entity.id
_entity.type
_entity.pdbx_description
1 polymer ?
#
loop_
_entity_poly.entity_id
_entity_poly.type
_entity_poly.pdbx_seq_one_letter_code
_entity_poly.pdbx_strand_id
1 'polypeptide(L)'
;MMIGTPPWEPVQNLRYQVIPDSMAGEGGAIKLEWEPQYYQSSSSNNGGFFSCDKQKEEVEYVIYVDDKEIGRTDSFFYYVYTATKVIGVSGVLGESESHRETIDLAIVETPYLEVWSINDPSPEHPSGFGFIENGTATAYSTFNNSDQVDIYLGIDAENTPCFISPHIHPPNPLNTEHNSTCQIRAIYDSLKIVPAPTNEYFKYETPIQNNGVYGFWLDDDGVYDTTGHFGKIYVTALTEPSSIYQATLKLGYQLVSGLRWVVTSP
;
A
#
# COMPACT_ATOMS: atom_id res chain seq x y z
N MET A 1 38.17 31.95 -2.19
CA MET A 1 36.95 31.33 -2.73
C MET A 1 37.17 29.83 -2.65
N MET A 2 36.73 29.20 -1.55
CA MET A 2 36.83 27.75 -1.43
C MET A 2 35.68 27.17 -2.25
N ILE A 3 35.99 26.65 -3.43
CA ILE A 3 35.07 25.79 -4.17
C ILE A 3 35.40 24.38 -3.67
N GLY A 4 34.86 24.03 -2.51
CA GLY A 4 34.80 22.65 -2.07
C GLY A 4 33.59 22.02 -2.74
N THR A 5 33.79 21.25 -3.80
CA THR A 5 32.79 20.31 -4.29
C THR A 5 33.21 18.90 -3.89
N PRO A 6 32.47 18.28 -2.96
CA PRO A 6 32.30 16.83 -2.96
C PRO A 6 30.81 16.46 -3.08
N PRO A 7 30.53 15.23 -3.56
CA PRO A 7 29.18 14.73 -3.73
C PRO A 7 28.49 14.72 -2.38
N TRP A 8 27.35 15.39 -2.28
CA TRP A 8 26.56 15.36 -1.06
C TRP A 8 26.15 13.91 -0.77
N GLU A 9 26.39 13.45 0.46
CA GLU A 9 25.84 12.18 0.88
C GLU A 9 24.30 12.27 0.81
N PRO A 10 23.62 11.17 0.43
CA PRO A 10 22.18 11.11 0.53
C PRO A 10 21.71 11.38 1.96
N VAL A 11 20.45 11.81 2.09
CA VAL A 11 19.76 11.86 3.40
C VAL A 11 19.93 10.50 4.07
N GLN A 12 20.31 10.46 5.35
CA GLN A 12 20.55 9.18 6.03
C GLN A 12 19.37 8.80 6.92
N ASN A 13 19.16 7.49 7.06
CA ASN A 13 18.16 6.91 7.96
C ASN A 13 16.75 7.46 7.73
N LEU A 14 16.39 7.67 6.46
CA LEU A 14 15.03 7.97 6.04
C LEU A 14 14.12 6.82 6.46
N ARG A 15 13.17 7.13 7.33
CA ARG A 15 12.18 6.20 7.86
C ARG A 15 10.82 6.85 7.83
N TYR A 16 9.78 6.05 8.01
CA TYR A 16 8.43 6.55 8.04
C TYR A 16 7.56 5.92 9.11
N GLN A 17 6.47 6.62 9.43
CA GLN A 17 5.37 6.14 10.24
C GLN A 17 4.05 6.42 9.52
N VAL A 18 3.18 5.42 9.48
CA VAL A 18 1.79 5.60 9.02
C VAL A 18 1.01 6.35 10.10
N ILE A 19 0.34 7.42 9.68
CA ILE A 19 -0.56 8.19 10.51
C ILE A 19 -1.99 7.85 10.07
N PRO A 20 -2.82 7.27 10.97
CA PRO A 20 -4.15 6.82 10.61
C PRO A 20 -5.07 8.00 10.25
N ASP A 21 -6.15 7.69 9.53
CA ASP A 21 -7.12 8.67 9.01
C ASP A 21 -7.66 9.62 10.05
N SER A 22 -7.95 9.09 11.24
CA SER A 22 -8.50 9.81 12.39
C SER A 22 -7.62 11.00 12.80
N MET A 23 -6.36 11.02 12.37
CA MET A 23 -5.37 12.05 12.68
C MET A 23 -4.87 12.82 11.46
N ALA A 24 -5.16 12.37 10.23
CA ALA A 24 -4.48 12.85 9.02
C ALA A 24 -5.39 13.09 7.79
N GLY A 25 -6.68 12.83 7.86
CA GLY A 25 -7.60 13.01 6.73
C GLY A 25 -7.77 11.74 5.89
N GLU A 26 -8.35 11.88 4.70
CA GLU A 26 -8.73 10.72 3.88
C GLU A 26 -7.51 9.98 3.33
N GLY A 27 -7.36 8.72 3.73
CA GLY A 27 -6.33 7.79 3.27
C GLY A 27 -5.13 7.67 4.21
N GLY A 28 -5.11 8.45 5.29
CA GLY A 28 -4.00 8.56 6.23
C GLY A 28 -2.91 9.48 5.71
N ALA A 29 -1.79 9.50 6.42
CA ALA A 29 -0.58 10.18 5.99
C ALA A 29 0.67 9.37 6.30
N ILE A 30 1.76 9.77 5.68
CA ILE A 30 3.09 9.28 5.99
C ILE A 30 3.86 10.39 6.69
N LYS A 31 4.27 10.15 7.93
CA LYS A 31 5.26 10.99 8.61
C LYS A 31 6.64 10.45 8.27
N LEU A 32 7.40 11.25 7.52
CA LEU A 32 8.81 11.01 7.25
C LEU A 32 9.65 11.52 8.40
N GLU A 33 10.73 10.81 8.71
CA GLU A 33 11.80 11.28 9.60
C GLU A 33 13.15 10.85 9.03
N TRP A 34 14.18 11.67 9.24
CA TRP A 34 15.54 11.37 8.79
C TRP A 34 16.58 11.96 9.74
N GLU A 35 17.85 11.61 9.51
CA GLU A 35 18.95 12.19 10.27
C GLU A 35 19.39 13.55 9.72
N PRO A 36 19.71 14.51 10.60
CA PRO A 36 20.27 15.79 10.19
C PRO A 36 21.59 15.58 9.45
N GLN A 37 21.70 16.17 8.27
CA GLN A 37 22.98 16.24 7.56
C GLN A 37 23.89 17.30 8.18
N TYR A 38 25.18 16.98 8.29
CA TYR A 38 26.20 17.89 8.80
C TYR A 38 27.29 18.08 7.75
N TYR A 39 27.67 19.33 7.51
CA TYR A 39 28.79 19.62 6.63
C TYR A 39 30.10 19.76 7.42
N GLN A 40 31.19 19.27 6.84
CA GLN A 40 32.53 19.58 7.31
C GLN A 40 33.11 20.68 6.45
N SER A 41 33.19 21.90 6.98
CA SER A 41 33.97 22.95 6.34
C SER A 41 35.42 22.83 6.80
N SER A 42 36.32 22.49 5.89
CA SER A 42 37.76 22.61 6.15
C SER A 42 38.15 24.05 5.90
N SER A 43 38.58 24.78 6.93
CA SER A 43 39.22 26.08 6.74
C SER A 43 40.74 25.92 6.75
N SER A 44 41.41 26.43 5.72
CA SER A 44 42.87 26.53 5.74
C SER A 44 43.27 27.82 6.45
N ASN A 45 43.79 27.71 7.67
CA ASN A 45 44.56 28.81 8.23
C ASN A 45 45.91 28.90 7.50
N ASN A 46 46.41 30.12 7.28
CA ASN A 46 47.66 30.47 6.56
C ASN A 46 48.97 29.87 7.17
N GLY A 47 48.89 28.78 7.94
CA GLY A 47 49.99 28.11 8.64
C GLY A 47 49.97 26.57 8.61
N GLY A 48 49.17 25.94 7.74
CA GLY A 48 49.31 24.49 7.46
C GLY A 48 48.67 23.52 8.46
N PHE A 49 47.85 24.00 9.41
CA PHE A 49 46.99 23.16 10.22
C PHE A 49 45.56 23.16 9.65
N PHE A 50 45.05 21.97 9.29
CA PHE A 50 43.64 21.76 8.99
C PHE A 50 42.90 21.52 10.31
N SER A 51 42.02 22.44 10.71
CA SER A 51 40.96 22.11 11.68
C SER A 51 39.72 21.67 10.90
N CYS A 52 39.21 20.48 11.23
CA CYS A 52 37.92 20.02 10.71
C CYS A 52 36.84 20.36 11.74
N ASP A 53 36.23 21.53 11.61
CA ASP A 53 35.05 21.87 12.40
C ASP A 53 33.81 21.41 11.62
N LYS A 54 33.04 20.47 12.18
CA LYS A 54 31.69 20.18 11.68
C LYS A 54 30.86 21.43 11.93
N GLN A 55 30.59 22.21 10.89
CA GLN A 55 29.67 23.34 10.99
C GLN A 55 28.27 22.88 10.59
N LYS A 56 27.30 23.22 11.43
CA LYS A 56 25.88 23.05 11.13
C LYS A 56 25.49 24.19 10.19
N GLU A 57 25.75 24.04 8.90
CA GLU A 57 25.12 24.91 7.90
C GLU A 57 23.62 24.58 7.83
N GLU A 58 22.81 25.59 7.49
CA GLU A 58 21.36 25.44 7.33
C GLU A 58 21.09 24.65 6.06
N VAL A 59 20.97 23.33 6.21
CA VAL A 59 20.51 22.43 5.15
C VAL A 59 18.98 22.50 5.10
N GLU A 60 18.45 22.83 3.93
CA GLU A 60 17.03 22.69 3.63
C GLU A 60 16.78 21.29 3.05
N TYR A 61 15.64 20.67 3.34
CA TYR A 61 15.25 19.40 2.76
C TYR A 61 14.10 19.60 1.79
N VAL A 62 14.15 18.89 0.67
CA VAL A 62 13.11 18.91 -0.37
C VAL A 62 12.42 17.56 -0.41
N ILE A 63 11.10 17.59 -0.40
CA ILE A 63 10.25 16.40 -0.40
C ILE A 63 9.61 16.23 -1.77
N TYR A 64 9.70 15.03 -2.30
CA TYR A 64 9.15 14.62 -3.59
C TYR A 64 8.10 13.54 -3.41
N VAL A 65 7.06 13.56 -4.23
CA VAL A 65 6.13 12.44 -4.43
C VAL A 65 6.05 12.16 -5.92
N ASP A 66 6.26 10.90 -6.32
CA ASP A 66 6.33 10.49 -7.74
C ASP A 66 7.17 11.47 -8.59
N ASP A 67 8.39 11.76 -8.11
CA ASP A 67 9.36 12.71 -8.69
C ASP A 67 8.97 14.20 -8.73
N LYS A 68 7.80 14.57 -8.20
CA LYS A 68 7.35 15.95 -8.11
C LYS A 68 7.63 16.54 -6.74
N GLU A 69 8.32 17.69 -6.71
CA GLU A 69 8.49 18.48 -5.47
C GLU A 69 7.12 18.89 -4.91
N ILE A 70 6.90 18.61 -3.63
CA ILE A 70 5.67 19.00 -2.91
C ILE A 70 5.93 19.96 -1.76
N GLY A 71 7.17 20.09 -1.32
CA GLY A 71 7.49 20.99 -0.22
C GLY A 71 8.96 20.98 0.17
N ARG A 72 9.29 21.95 1.02
CA ARG A 72 10.61 22.17 1.58
C ARG A 72 10.51 22.39 3.09
N THR A 73 11.54 22.00 3.83
CA THR A 73 11.59 22.20 5.28
C THR A 73 13.03 22.24 5.80
N ASP A 74 13.26 22.97 6.88
CA ASP A 74 14.49 22.96 7.68
C ASP A 74 14.44 21.93 8.83
N SER A 75 13.29 21.27 9.01
CA SER A 75 13.05 20.25 10.02
C SER A 75 13.49 18.87 9.53
N PHE A 76 13.68 17.92 10.46
CA PHE A 76 14.07 16.54 10.16
C PHE A 76 12.88 15.58 10.06
N PHE A 77 11.71 16.14 9.75
CA PHE A 77 10.47 15.42 9.56
C PHE A 77 9.54 16.17 8.60
N TYR A 78 8.66 15.43 7.93
CA TYR A 78 7.64 16.00 7.04
C TYR A 78 6.44 15.08 6.94
N TYR A 79 5.24 15.65 6.82
CA TYR A 79 4.00 14.88 6.66
C TYR A 79 3.54 14.90 5.20
N VAL A 80 3.41 13.73 4.61
CA VAL A 80 2.90 13.55 3.25
C VAL A 80 1.46 13.04 3.32
N TYR A 81 0.53 13.84 2.82
CA TYR A 81 -0.91 13.54 2.78
C TYR A 81 -1.40 13.10 1.40
N THR A 82 -0.53 13.17 0.38
CA THR A 82 -0.89 12.85 -1.00
C THR A 82 -0.57 11.39 -1.28
N ALA A 83 -1.59 10.60 -1.65
CA ALA A 83 -1.39 9.22 -2.06
C ALA A 83 -0.45 9.11 -3.26
N THR A 84 0.63 8.36 -3.10
CA THR A 84 1.75 8.28 -4.03
C THR A 84 2.38 6.89 -4.03
N LYS A 85 3.22 6.60 -5.02
CA LYS A 85 3.99 5.35 -5.12
C LYS A 85 5.35 5.49 -4.48
N VAL A 86 6.00 6.64 -4.64
CA VAL A 86 7.35 6.86 -4.14
C VAL A 86 7.42 8.20 -3.46
N ILE A 87 7.93 8.21 -2.24
CA ILE A 87 8.29 9.45 -1.54
C ILE A 87 9.81 9.57 -1.54
N GLY A 88 10.32 10.75 -1.89
CA GLY A 88 11.74 11.04 -1.89
C GLY A 88 12.11 12.22 -0.99
N VAL A 89 13.30 12.16 -0.37
CA VAL A 89 13.86 13.28 0.38
C VAL A 89 15.29 13.54 -0.09
N SER A 90 15.58 14.81 -0.39
CA SER A 90 16.93 15.30 -0.72
C SER A 90 17.31 16.42 0.25
N GLY A 91 18.60 16.58 0.53
CA GLY A 91 19.16 17.74 1.22
C GLY A 91 19.64 18.78 0.20
N VAL A 92 19.47 20.07 0.51
CA VAL A 92 19.84 21.21 -0.32
C VAL A 92 20.68 22.20 0.47
N LEU A 93 21.79 22.62 -0.15
CA LEU A 93 22.62 23.71 0.32
C LEU A 93 22.99 24.63 -0.85
N GLY A 94 22.55 25.89 -0.77
CA GLY A 94 22.70 26.84 -1.87
C GLY A 94 21.98 26.34 -3.13
N GLU A 95 22.73 26.10 -4.21
CA GLU A 95 22.19 25.61 -5.49
C GLU A 95 22.42 24.09 -5.69
N SER A 96 22.96 23.39 -4.70
CA SER A 96 23.28 21.95 -4.79
C SER A 96 22.27 21.10 -4.05
N GLU A 97 21.78 20.03 -4.69
CA GLU A 97 20.90 19.01 -4.11
C GLU A 97 21.64 17.67 -4.01
N SER A 98 21.42 16.95 -2.91
CA SER A 98 22.00 15.63 -2.67
C SER A 98 21.32 14.51 -3.47
N HIS A 99 21.87 13.30 -3.42
CA HIS A 99 21.14 12.12 -3.88
C HIS A 99 19.85 11.95 -3.06
N ARG A 100 18.78 11.61 -3.77
CA ARG A 100 17.45 11.41 -3.19
C ARG A 100 17.36 10.02 -2.57
N GLU A 101 17.04 9.95 -1.29
CA GLU A 101 16.58 8.70 -0.69
C GLU A 101 15.08 8.53 -0.86
N THR A 102 14.64 7.31 -1.11
CA THR A 102 13.25 7.01 -1.48
C THR A 102 12.64 5.91 -0.63
N ILE A 103 11.35 6.05 -0.36
CA ILE A 103 10.49 5.00 0.18
C ILE A 103 9.51 4.60 -0.93
N ASP A 104 9.44 3.31 -1.23
CA ASP A 104 8.45 2.73 -2.13
C ASP A 104 7.19 2.33 -1.35
N LEU A 105 6.04 2.83 -1.80
CA LEU A 105 4.69 2.65 -1.28
C LEU A 105 3.75 2.14 -2.37
N ALA A 106 4.27 1.77 -3.55
CA ALA A 106 3.46 1.17 -4.60
C ALA A 106 2.82 -0.13 -4.11
N ILE A 107 1.60 -0.38 -4.58
CA ILE A 107 0.99 -1.68 -4.34
C ILE A 107 1.68 -2.76 -5.18
N VAL A 108 1.66 -3.99 -4.67
CA VAL A 108 2.06 -5.17 -5.42
C VAL A 108 0.88 -5.64 -6.25
N GLU A 109 1.05 -5.65 -7.57
CA GLU A 109 0.00 -6.05 -8.51
C GLU A 109 0.11 -7.54 -8.88
N THR A 110 -1.03 -8.23 -8.82
CA THR A 110 -1.22 -9.54 -9.44
C THR A 110 -2.15 -9.35 -10.64
N PRO A 111 -1.62 -9.32 -11.88
CA PRO A 111 -2.36 -8.89 -13.06
C PRO A 111 -3.46 -9.87 -13.48
N TYR A 112 -3.33 -11.13 -13.07
CA TYR A 112 -4.23 -12.21 -13.43
C TYR A 112 -4.26 -13.25 -12.32
N LEU A 113 -5.47 -13.49 -11.81
CA LEU A 113 -5.78 -14.58 -10.88
C LEU A 113 -7.14 -15.14 -11.26
N GLU A 114 -7.26 -16.46 -11.34
CA GLU A 114 -8.55 -17.12 -11.54
C GLU A 114 -9.02 -17.74 -10.24
N VAL A 115 -10.28 -17.50 -9.92
CA VAL A 115 -10.98 -18.12 -8.80
C VAL A 115 -12.37 -18.58 -9.23
N TRP A 116 -12.79 -19.72 -8.70
CA TRP A 116 -14.08 -20.33 -8.97
C TRP A 116 -15.00 -20.17 -7.77
N SER A 117 -16.31 -20.15 -7.97
CA SER A 117 -17.23 -20.15 -6.85
C SER A 117 -17.04 -21.42 -6.03
N ILE A 118 -17.14 -21.34 -4.71
CA ILE A 118 -16.99 -22.47 -3.79
C ILE A 118 -17.95 -23.64 -4.06
N ASN A 119 -19.02 -23.41 -4.83
CA ASN A 119 -19.96 -24.44 -5.28
C ASN A 119 -19.40 -25.30 -6.43
N ASP A 120 -18.24 -24.95 -6.97
CA ASP A 120 -17.52 -25.79 -7.94
C ASP A 120 -16.97 -27.04 -7.23
N PRO A 121 -17.38 -28.26 -7.64
CA PRO A 121 -16.94 -29.49 -6.99
C PRO A 121 -15.51 -29.91 -7.37
N SER A 122 -14.85 -29.22 -8.32
CA SER A 122 -13.53 -29.58 -8.81
C SER A 122 -12.44 -29.23 -7.79
N PRO A 123 -11.58 -30.19 -7.40
CA PRO A 123 -10.47 -29.91 -6.48
C PRO A 123 -9.37 -29.04 -7.11
N GLU A 124 -9.34 -28.92 -8.44
CA GLU A 124 -8.36 -28.13 -9.20
C GLU A 124 -8.81 -26.67 -9.41
N HIS A 125 -10.01 -26.31 -8.92
CA HIS A 125 -10.60 -24.99 -9.09
C HIS A 125 -10.52 -24.22 -7.76
N PRO A 126 -9.46 -23.43 -7.52
CA PRO A 126 -9.31 -22.69 -6.28
C PRO A 126 -10.46 -21.71 -6.07
N SER A 127 -11.09 -21.75 -4.90
CA SER A 127 -12.31 -20.97 -4.64
C SER A 127 -12.08 -19.68 -3.87
N GLY A 128 -10.84 -19.41 -3.46
CA GLY A 128 -10.47 -18.14 -2.84
C GLY A 128 -9.06 -17.73 -3.16
N PHE A 129 -8.64 -16.63 -2.56
CA PHE A 129 -7.29 -16.11 -2.69
C PHE A 129 -6.81 -15.54 -1.37
N GLY A 130 -5.49 -15.44 -1.24
CA GLY A 130 -4.83 -14.69 -0.19
C GLY A 130 -3.47 -14.17 -0.66
N PHE A 131 -2.78 -13.43 0.20
CA PHE A 131 -1.51 -12.80 -0.15
C PHE A 131 -0.32 -13.47 0.55
N ILE A 132 0.75 -13.74 -0.21
CA ILE A 132 2.01 -14.22 0.38
C ILE A 132 2.86 -13.04 0.87
N GLU A 133 3.97 -13.32 1.57
CA GLU A 133 4.83 -12.31 2.24
C GLU A 133 5.25 -11.12 1.35
N ASN A 134 5.41 -11.33 0.05
CA ASN A 134 5.79 -10.27 -0.89
C ASN A 134 4.60 -9.49 -1.47
N GLY A 135 3.37 -9.72 -1.01
CA GLY A 135 2.14 -9.06 -1.47
C GLY A 135 1.55 -9.61 -2.77
N THR A 136 2.10 -10.69 -3.34
CA THR A 136 1.51 -11.34 -4.52
C THR A 136 0.29 -12.16 -4.11
N ALA A 137 -0.82 -12.00 -4.83
CA ALA A 137 -2.01 -12.80 -4.61
C ALA A 137 -1.82 -14.22 -5.15
N THR A 138 -2.26 -15.20 -4.37
CA THR A 138 -2.25 -16.62 -4.72
C THR A 138 -3.66 -17.19 -4.56
N ALA A 139 -4.09 -18.01 -5.50
CA ALA A 139 -5.38 -18.68 -5.43
C ALA A 139 -5.25 -19.96 -4.59
N TYR A 140 -6.22 -20.19 -3.71
CA TYR A 140 -6.25 -21.30 -2.79
C TYR A 140 -7.56 -22.09 -2.93
N SER A 141 -7.44 -23.42 -2.83
CA SER A 141 -8.59 -24.27 -2.62
C SER A 141 -9.09 -24.07 -1.18
N THR A 142 -10.35 -23.69 -1.02
CA THR A 142 -10.97 -23.56 0.31
C THR A 142 -11.09 -24.91 1.03
N PHE A 143 -10.99 -26.03 0.30
CA PHE A 143 -11.01 -27.38 0.86
C PHE A 143 -9.67 -27.81 1.44
N ASN A 144 -8.56 -27.48 0.77
CA ASN A 144 -7.21 -27.93 1.17
C ASN A 144 -6.42 -26.86 1.95
N ASN A 145 -6.76 -25.59 1.79
CA ASN A 145 -5.97 -24.44 2.24
C ASN A 145 -6.85 -23.34 2.84
N SER A 146 -7.92 -23.70 3.58
CA SER A 146 -8.84 -22.74 4.21
C SER A 146 -8.15 -21.69 5.07
N ASP A 147 -7.07 -22.07 5.76
CA ASP A 147 -6.29 -21.20 6.64
C ASP A 147 -5.45 -20.16 5.89
N GLN A 148 -5.38 -20.22 4.56
CA GLN A 148 -4.64 -19.27 3.71
C GLN A 148 -5.57 -18.39 2.87
N VAL A 149 -6.88 -18.54 3.04
CA VAL A 149 -7.89 -17.83 2.26
C VAL A 149 -8.25 -16.54 2.97
N ASP A 150 -7.87 -15.41 2.36
CA ASP A 150 -8.25 -14.10 2.87
C ASP A 150 -9.69 -13.77 2.42
N ILE A 151 -10.03 -14.06 1.16
CA ILE A 151 -11.34 -13.81 0.56
C ILE A 151 -11.67 -14.97 -0.39
N TYR A 152 -12.92 -15.45 -0.39
CA TYR A 152 -13.37 -16.46 -1.34
C TYR A 152 -14.50 -15.98 -2.24
N LEU A 153 -14.64 -16.63 -3.40
CA LEU A 153 -15.75 -16.44 -4.32
C LEU A 153 -16.88 -17.38 -3.91
N GLY A 154 -17.99 -16.81 -3.48
CA GLY A 154 -19.20 -17.55 -3.14
C GLY A 154 -20.40 -17.10 -3.97
N ILE A 155 -21.56 -17.59 -3.59
CA ILE A 155 -22.85 -17.20 -4.17
C ILE A 155 -23.80 -16.87 -3.01
N ASP A 156 -24.48 -15.74 -3.09
CA ASP A 156 -25.50 -15.34 -2.10
C ASP A 156 -26.82 -16.11 -2.25
N ALA A 157 -27.80 -15.77 -1.41
CA ALA A 157 -29.13 -16.39 -1.43
C ALA A 157 -29.93 -16.10 -2.72
N GLU A 158 -29.62 -15.01 -3.41
CA GLU A 158 -30.22 -14.62 -4.70
C GLU A 158 -29.49 -15.20 -5.92
N ASN A 159 -28.53 -16.10 -5.73
CA ASN A 159 -27.70 -16.69 -6.78
C ASN A 159 -26.75 -15.68 -7.48
N THR A 160 -26.33 -14.65 -6.76
CA THR A 160 -25.37 -13.63 -7.21
C THR A 160 -23.96 -14.02 -6.74
N PRO A 161 -22.93 -13.93 -7.60
CA PRO A 161 -21.57 -14.17 -7.17
C PRO A 161 -21.11 -13.06 -6.22
N CYS A 162 -20.40 -13.42 -5.15
CA CYS A 162 -19.97 -12.51 -4.11
C CYS A 162 -18.50 -12.75 -3.71
N PHE A 163 -17.79 -11.69 -3.38
CA PHE A 163 -16.63 -11.81 -2.50
C PHE A 163 -17.13 -12.02 -1.08
N ILE A 164 -16.63 -13.06 -0.41
CA ILE A 164 -17.09 -13.46 0.91
C ILE A 164 -15.90 -13.62 1.85
N SER A 165 -16.08 -13.12 3.06
CA SER A 165 -15.14 -13.27 4.16
C SER A 165 -15.13 -14.71 4.68
N PRO A 166 -13.95 -15.30 4.92
CA PRO A 166 -13.84 -16.69 5.37
C PRO A 166 -14.56 -16.95 6.70
N HIS A 167 -14.62 -15.96 7.62
CA HIS A 167 -15.26 -16.16 8.92
C HIS A 167 -16.79 -16.32 8.86
N ILE A 168 -17.46 -15.88 7.78
CA ILE A 168 -18.92 -16.02 7.64
C ILE A 168 -19.33 -17.24 6.80
N HIS A 169 -18.38 -18.09 6.42
CA HIS A 169 -18.70 -19.28 5.65
C HIS A 169 -19.68 -20.21 6.39
N PRO A 170 -20.77 -20.65 5.75
CA PRO A 170 -21.67 -21.65 6.33
C PRO A 170 -21.23 -23.08 5.98
N PRO A 171 -21.52 -24.08 6.83
CA PRO A 171 -22.10 -23.96 8.17
C PRO A 171 -21.06 -23.55 9.23
N ASN A 172 -19.77 -23.59 8.89
CA ASN A 172 -18.67 -23.23 9.78
C ASN A 172 -17.69 -22.30 9.06
N PRO A 173 -17.08 -21.35 9.78
CA PRO A 173 -16.01 -20.51 9.26
C PRO A 173 -14.90 -21.32 8.55
N LEU A 174 -14.36 -20.80 7.45
CA LEU A 174 -13.16 -21.37 6.83
C LEU A 174 -11.91 -21.12 7.69
N ASN A 175 -11.83 -19.91 8.26
CA ASN A 175 -10.82 -19.50 9.24
C ASN A 175 -11.41 -18.36 10.12
N THR A 176 -10.58 -17.70 10.92
CA THR A 176 -11.02 -16.66 11.87
C THR A 176 -10.92 -15.24 11.34
N GLU A 177 -10.47 -15.02 10.10
CA GLU A 177 -10.17 -13.68 9.60
C GLU A 177 -11.44 -12.90 9.23
N HIS A 178 -11.49 -11.65 9.67
CA HIS A 178 -12.61 -10.73 9.51
C HIS A 178 -12.45 -9.82 8.29
N ASN A 179 -11.93 -10.38 7.20
CA ASN A 179 -11.65 -9.65 5.97
C ASN A 179 -12.94 -9.14 5.32
N SER A 180 -12.88 -7.97 4.70
CA SER A 180 -14.08 -7.36 4.13
C SER A 180 -13.77 -6.67 2.80
N THR A 181 -14.82 -6.51 2.00
CA THR A 181 -14.73 -5.85 0.70
C THR A 181 -15.77 -4.75 0.58
N CYS A 182 -15.54 -3.80 -0.32
CA CYS A 182 -16.50 -2.78 -0.70
C CYS A 182 -16.51 -2.57 -2.21
N GLN A 183 -17.67 -2.27 -2.80
CA GLN A 183 -17.74 -1.87 -4.20
C GLN A 183 -17.28 -0.43 -4.36
N ILE A 184 -16.43 -0.16 -5.35
CA ILE A 184 -15.90 1.16 -5.64
C ILE A 184 -16.33 1.60 -7.04
N ARG A 185 -16.88 2.82 -7.12
CA ARG A 185 -17.25 3.46 -8.39
C ARG A 185 -16.07 4.26 -8.94
N ALA A 186 -15.05 3.56 -9.42
CA ALA A 186 -13.86 4.15 -10.03
C ALA A 186 -13.30 3.24 -11.13
N ILE A 187 -12.33 3.76 -11.89
CA ILE A 187 -11.47 2.94 -12.75
C ILE A 187 -10.33 2.40 -11.89
N TYR A 188 -9.93 1.15 -12.11
CA TYR A 188 -8.92 0.48 -11.29
C TYR A 188 -7.64 1.32 -11.13
N ASP A 189 -7.06 1.82 -12.23
CA ASP A 189 -5.82 2.60 -12.19
C ASP A 189 -6.01 4.04 -11.67
N SER A 190 -7.23 4.58 -11.68
CA SER A 190 -7.53 5.90 -11.13
C SER A 190 -7.79 5.88 -9.63
N LEU A 191 -8.11 4.71 -9.06
CA LEU A 191 -8.31 4.56 -7.63
C LEU A 191 -6.97 4.67 -6.89
N LYS A 192 -6.83 5.74 -6.11
CA LYS A 192 -5.62 6.05 -5.32
C LYS A 192 -5.77 5.73 -3.84
N ILE A 193 -6.97 5.80 -3.30
CA ILE A 193 -7.29 5.59 -1.89
C ILE A 193 -8.56 4.74 -1.82
N VAL A 194 -8.54 3.61 -1.12
CA VAL A 194 -9.77 2.87 -0.79
C VAL A 194 -10.52 3.58 0.35
N PRO A 195 -11.85 3.53 0.46
CA PRO A 195 -12.60 4.15 1.56
C PRO A 195 -12.16 3.69 2.95
N ALA A 196 -12.53 4.44 3.99
CA ALA A 196 -12.29 4.02 5.37
C ALA A 196 -13.13 2.76 5.69
N PRO A 197 -12.61 1.80 6.46
CA PRO A 197 -13.30 0.55 6.78
C PRO A 197 -14.39 0.76 7.83
N THR A 198 -15.51 1.33 7.38
CA THR A 198 -16.72 1.44 8.19
C THR A 198 -17.72 0.38 7.76
N ASN A 199 -18.63 0.00 8.67
CA ASN A 199 -19.74 -0.89 8.37
C ASN A 199 -20.69 -0.34 7.29
N GLU A 200 -20.58 0.93 6.91
CA GLU A 200 -21.33 1.51 5.79
C GLU A 200 -20.74 1.02 4.46
N TYR A 201 -19.41 1.09 4.31
CA TYR A 201 -18.71 0.78 3.07
C TYR A 201 -18.32 -0.69 2.95
N PHE A 202 -17.70 -1.24 3.98
CA PHE A 202 -17.14 -2.59 3.96
C PHE A 202 -18.14 -3.62 4.48
N LYS A 203 -18.21 -4.75 3.77
CA LYS A 203 -19.12 -5.86 4.03
C LYS A 203 -18.34 -7.16 3.98
N TYR A 204 -18.75 -8.13 4.79
CA TYR A 204 -18.22 -9.49 4.76
C TYR A 204 -18.75 -10.31 3.58
N GLU A 205 -19.79 -9.83 2.91
CA GLU A 205 -20.31 -10.36 1.66
C GLU A 205 -20.57 -9.18 0.72
N THR A 206 -19.95 -9.18 -0.46
CA THR A 206 -20.10 -8.12 -1.45
C THR A 206 -20.42 -8.71 -2.82
N PRO A 207 -21.60 -8.44 -3.37
CA PRO A 207 -21.95 -8.85 -4.73
C PRO A 207 -20.97 -8.30 -5.77
N ILE A 208 -20.56 -9.18 -6.67
CA ILE A 208 -19.60 -8.85 -7.72
C ILE A 208 -20.24 -8.81 -9.11
N GLN A 209 -19.63 -8.05 -10.00
CA GLN A 209 -20.06 -7.96 -11.39
C GLN A 209 -18.84 -7.81 -12.30
N ASN A 210 -19.02 -8.18 -13.57
CA ASN A 210 -18.01 -7.97 -14.59
C ASN A 210 -17.62 -6.49 -14.69
N ASN A 211 -16.33 -6.20 -14.83
CA ASN A 211 -15.74 -4.87 -14.81
C ASN A 211 -15.95 -4.08 -13.49
N GLY A 212 -16.33 -4.75 -12.40
CA GLY A 212 -16.43 -4.11 -11.09
C GLY A 212 -15.05 -3.86 -10.47
N VAL A 213 -14.88 -2.71 -9.81
CA VAL A 213 -13.72 -2.40 -8.97
C VAL A 213 -14.15 -2.47 -7.51
N TYR A 214 -13.31 -3.08 -6.68
CA TYR A 214 -13.58 -3.30 -5.27
C TYR A 214 -12.37 -2.89 -4.45
N GLY A 215 -12.60 -2.39 -3.24
CA GLY A 215 -11.58 -2.29 -2.20
C GLY A 215 -11.68 -3.49 -1.29
N PHE A 216 -10.56 -3.89 -0.69
CA PHE A 216 -10.54 -4.85 0.41
C PHE A 216 -9.77 -4.31 1.60
N TRP A 217 -10.16 -4.79 2.77
CA TRP A 217 -9.49 -4.57 4.03
C TRP A 217 -9.32 -5.94 4.67
N LEU A 218 -8.06 -6.33 4.88
CA LEU A 218 -7.71 -7.58 5.53
C LEU A 218 -7.35 -7.28 6.97
N ASP A 219 -8.03 -7.97 7.88
CA ASP A 219 -7.93 -7.75 9.32
C ASP A 219 -8.36 -9.00 10.09
N ASP A 220 -7.59 -9.34 11.12
CA ASP A 220 -7.76 -10.54 11.91
C ASP A 220 -8.86 -10.39 12.97
N ASP A 221 -9.18 -9.16 13.42
CA ASP A 221 -10.09 -8.94 14.56
C ASP A 221 -11.37 -8.15 14.25
N GLY A 222 -11.48 -7.58 13.04
CA GLY A 222 -12.63 -6.81 12.58
C GLY A 222 -12.71 -5.42 13.19
N VAL A 223 -11.61 -4.92 13.78
CA VAL A 223 -11.48 -3.60 14.39
C VAL A 223 -10.47 -2.78 13.59
N TYR A 224 -10.94 -1.64 13.06
CA TYR A 224 -10.04 -0.76 12.32
C TYR A 224 -8.87 -0.26 13.20
N ASP A 225 -7.67 -0.70 12.84
CA ASP A 225 -6.42 -0.27 13.44
C ASP A 225 -5.32 -0.07 12.36
N THR A 226 -4.06 0.07 12.79
CA THR A 226 -2.92 0.24 11.88
C THR A 226 -2.26 -1.08 11.46
N THR A 227 -2.82 -2.22 11.84
CA THR A 227 -2.27 -3.56 11.54
C THR A 227 -2.90 -4.18 10.30
N GLY A 228 -4.17 -3.86 10.02
CA GLY A 228 -4.85 -4.34 8.82
C GLY A 228 -4.23 -3.84 7.51
N HIS A 229 -4.41 -4.60 6.44
CA HIS A 229 -3.90 -4.29 5.10
C HIS A 229 -5.01 -3.92 4.14
N PHE A 230 -4.67 -3.10 3.14
CA PHE A 230 -5.63 -2.61 2.16
C PHE A 230 -5.23 -3.03 0.75
N GLY A 231 -6.20 -3.01 -0.14
CA GLY A 231 -5.93 -3.18 -1.55
C GLY A 231 -7.17 -3.06 -2.41
N LYS A 232 -7.02 -3.43 -3.67
CA LYS A 232 -8.09 -3.31 -4.66
C LYS A 232 -8.15 -4.52 -5.58
N ILE A 233 -9.36 -4.83 -6.02
CA ILE A 233 -9.67 -5.91 -6.95
C ILE A 233 -10.38 -5.31 -8.15
N TYR A 234 -10.05 -5.78 -9.34
CA TYR A 234 -10.81 -5.56 -10.56
C TYR A 234 -11.24 -6.90 -11.14
N VAL A 235 -12.54 -7.08 -11.32
CA VAL A 235 -13.10 -8.27 -11.94
C VAL A 235 -13.03 -8.09 -13.46
N THR A 236 -11.98 -8.62 -14.08
CA THR A 236 -11.72 -8.46 -15.52
C THR A 236 -12.66 -9.32 -16.36
N ALA A 237 -13.06 -10.47 -15.82
CA ALA A 237 -14.04 -11.36 -16.41
C ALA A 237 -14.84 -12.05 -15.31
N LEU A 238 -16.13 -12.24 -15.56
CA LEU A 238 -17.01 -13.04 -14.72
C LEU A 238 -17.87 -13.89 -15.64
N THR A 239 -17.73 -15.21 -15.54
CA THR A 239 -18.44 -16.17 -16.39
C THR A 239 -19.27 -17.13 -15.55
N GLU A 240 -20.39 -17.56 -16.09
CA GLU A 240 -21.28 -18.55 -15.47
C GLU A 240 -21.42 -19.76 -16.39
N PRO A 241 -20.40 -20.64 -16.50
CA PRO A 241 -20.44 -21.78 -17.40
C PRO A 241 -21.60 -22.76 -17.13
N SER A 242 -22.08 -22.91 -15.89
CA SER A 242 -23.18 -23.82 -15.50
C SER A 242 -23.68 -23.60 -14.06
N SER A 243 -24.13 -22.39 -13.70
CA SER A 243 -24.46 -22.01 -12.30
C SER A 243 -23.31 -22.15 -11.29
N ILE A 244 -22.10 -22.31 -11.83
CA ILE A 244 -20.82 -22.14 -11.17
C ILE A 244 -20.25 -20.87 -11.76
N TYR A 245 -19.75 -19.96 -10.93
CA TYR A 245 -19.11 -18.75 -11.40
C TYR A 245 -17.60 -18.93 -11.44
N GLN A 246 -16.97 -18.38 -12.47
CA GLN A 246 -15.52 -18.19 -12.52
C GLN A 246 -15.24 -16.71 -12.69
N ALA A 247 -14.41 -16.15 -11.82
CA ALA A 247 -13.92 -14.79 -11.92
C ALA A 247 -12.43 -14.78 -12.29
N THR A 248 -12.08 -13.93 -13.24
CA THR A 248 -10.69 -13.51 -13.49
C THR A 248 -10.50 -12.15 -12.84
N LEU A 249 -9.46 -12.04 -12.03
CA LEU A 249 -9.18 -10.89 -11.17
C LEU A 249 -7.83 -10.26 -11.51
N LYS A 250 -7.78 -8.93 -11.45
CA LYS A 250 -6.57 -8.15 -11.25
C LYS A 250 -6.57 -7.64 -9.81
N LEU A 251 -5.55 -7.94 -9.03
CA LEU A 251 -5.44 -7.56 -7.62
C LEU A 251 -4.26 -6.61 -7.39
N GLY A 252 -4.41 -5.72 -6.43
CA GLY A 252 -3.32 -4.87 -5.93
C GLY A 252 -3.33 -4.84 -4.41
N TYR A 253 -2.18 -5.11 -3.79
CA TYR A 253 -2.01 -5.23 -2.34
C TYR A 253 -1.07 -4.16 -1.79
N GLN A 254 -1.48 -3.46 -0.72
CA GLN A 254 -0.64 -2.51 -0.01
C GLN A 254 0.14 -3.23 1.10
N LEU A 255 1.46 -3.34 0.92
CA LEU A 255 2.38 -3.96 1.88
C LEU A 255 2.50 -3.17 3.18
N VAL A 256 2.18 -1.87 3.17
CA VAL A 256 2.25 -1.02 4.35
C VAL A 256 0.94 -1.10 5.14
N SER A 257 0.97 -1.77 6.29
CA SER A 257 -0.18 -1.90 7.20
C SER A 257 -0.77 -0.54 7.58
N GLY A 258 -2.09 -0.46 7.66
CA GLY A 258 -2.85 0.76 8.00
C GLY A 258 -2.91 1.81 6.88
N LEU A 259 -2.11 1.69 5.81
CA LEU A 259 -2.09 2.67 4.72
C LEU A 259 -3.14 2.31 3.66
N ARG A 260 -4.10 3.21 3.42
CA ARG A 260 -5.18 2.99 2.42
C ARG A 260 -4.78 3.38 1.00
N TRP A 261 -3.53 3.77 0.78
CA TRP A 261 -3.05 4.21 -0.52
C TRP A 261 -2.88 2.99 -1.43
N VAL A 262 -3.62 2.97 -2.54
CA VAL A 262 -3.65 1.84 -3.48
C VAL A 262 -3.19 2.26 -4.87
N VAL A 263 -2.03 2.93 -4.91
CA VAL A 263 -1.47 3.48 -6.15
C VAL A 263 -0.69 2.40 -6.90
N THR A 264 -1.07 2.15 -8.16
CA THR A 264 -0.43 1.15 -9.05
C THR A 264 0.90 1.65 -9.58
N SER A 265 1.87 0.77 -9.82
CA SER A 265 3.09 1.08 -10.56
C SER A 265 2.82 1.14 -12.07
N PRO A 266 3.52 1.97 -12.85
CA PRO A 266 3.38 1.98 -14.31
C PRO A 266 3.91 0.69 -14.95
#